data_AF-A0A212DBU7-F1
#
_entry.id   AF-A0A212DBU7-F1
#
_cell.length_a   1.000
_cell.length_b   1.000
_cell.length_c   1.000
_cell.angle_alpha   90.00
_cell.angle_beta   90.00
_cell.angle_gamma   90.00
#
_symmetry.space_group_name_H-M   'P 1'
#
loop_
_entity.id
_entity.type
_entity.pdbx_description
1 polymer ?
#
loop_
_entity_poly.entity_id
_entity_poly.type
_entity_poly.pdbx_seq_one_letter_code
_entity_poly.pdbx_strand_id
1 'polypeptide(L)'
;AKEMDETLAEFFRRTILKIPMPEMMTVLKTWNFLSENQLQTVNFRQRKESIVQDLVLLCESTLVLDTDADGDTQFHRHQKIWDVFQMSKGPGDDIDLFDMEQFKSSFKKILQRALKNVRTEFI
;
A
#
# COMPACT_ATOMS: atom_id res chain seq x y z
N ALA A 1 -8.08 19.44 5.18
CA ALA A 1 -7.08 18.36 5.28
C ALA A 1 -7.82 17.05 5.16
N LYS A 2 -7.40 16.14 4.28
CA LYS A 2 -8.02 14.82 4.17
C LYS A 2 -7.36 13.96 5.23
N GLU A 3 -8.02 13.80 6.37
CA GLU A 3 -7.56 12.92 7.45
C GLU A 3 -7.49 11.48 6.92
N MET A 4 -6.47 10.75 7.38
CA MET A 4 -6.37 9.32 7.13
C MET A 4 -7.67 8.66 7.62
N ASP A 5 -8.22 7.72 6.83
CA ASP A 5 -9.39 6.95 7.24
C ASP A 5 -9.12 6.36 8.64
N GLU A 6 -9.96 6.67 9.61
CA GLU A 6 -9.82 6.26 11.02
C GLU A 6 -9.66 4.73 11.13
N THR A 7 -10.27 4.00 10.21
CA THR A 7 -10.16 2.54 10.07
C THR A 7 -8.73 2.11 9.69
N LEU A 8 -8.07 2.89 8.82
CA LEU A 8 -6.68 2.68 8.41
C LEU A 8 -5.71 3.05 9.54
N ALA A 9 -6.00 4.14 10.27
CA ALA A 9 -5.23 4.56 11.45
C ALA A 9 -5.17 3.46 12.50
N GLU A 10 -6.34 2.92 12.85
CA GLU A 10 -6.48 1.85 13.82
C GLU A 10 -5.82 0.55 13.32
N PHE A 11 -5.85 0.28 12.01
CA PHE A 11 -5.13 -0.85 11.41
C PHE A 11 -3.61 -0.71 11.56
N PHE A 12 -3.03 0.45 11.22
CA PHE A 12 -1.60 0.71 11.40
C PHE A 12 -1.22 0.60 12.88
N ARG A 13 -1.99 1.22 13.76
CA ARG A 13 -1.79 1.16 15.21
C ARG A 13 -1.74 -0.28 15.73
N ARG A 14 -2.72 -1.11 15.35
CA ARG A 14 -2.77 -2.53 15.75
C ARG A 14 -1.64 -3.35 15.15
N THR A 15 -1.21 -3.04 13.94
CA THR A 15 -0.12 -3.74 13.26
C THR A 15 1.21 -3.44 13.94
N ILE A 16 1.51 -2.17 14.21
CA ILE A 16 2.75 -1.76 14.89
C ILE A 16 2.80 -2.29 16.32
N LEU A 17 1.66 -2.26 17.04
CA LEU A 17 1.57 -2.82 18.40
C LEU A 17 1.86 -4.33 18.47
N LYS A 18 1.76 -5.08 17.38
CA LYS A 18 2.14 -6.51 17.35
C LYS A 18 3.64 -6.74 17.16
N ILE A 19 4.38 -5.75 16.68
CA ILE A 19 5.82 -5.90 16.41
C ILE A 19 6.59 -5.91 17.74
N PRO A 20 7.46 -6.90 18.00
CA PRO A 20 8.33 -6.86 19.17
C PRO A 20 9.24 -5.62 19.15
N MET A 21 9.38 -4.94 20.30
CA MET A 21 10.28 -3.78 20.45
C MET A 21 11.70 -3.99 19.89
N PRO A 22 12.40 -5.12 20.12
CA PRO A 22 13.77 -5.30 19.61
C PRO A 22 13.84 -5.38 18.08
N GLU A 23 12.75 -5.78 17.42
CA GLU A 23 12.67 -5.92 15.96
C GLU A 23 12.01 -4.72 15.29
N MET A 24 11.43 -3.80 16.07
CA MET A 24 10.59 -2.72 15.56
C MET A 24 11.30 -1.82 14.55
N MET A 25 12.55 -1.43 14.83
CA MET A 25 13.33 -0.62 13.88
C MET A 25 13.60 -1.37 12.57
N THR A 26 13.95 -2.66 12.67
CA THR A 26 14.24 -3.51 11.51
C THR A 26 12.99 -3.71 10.65
N VAL A 27 11.85 -3.99 11.29
CA VAL A 27 10.57 -4.17 10.61
C VAL A 27 10.13 -2.88 9.95
N LEU A 28 10.23 -1.72 10.63
CA LEU A 28 9.86 -0.43 10.04
C LEU A 28 10.75 -0.02 8.86
N LYS A 29 12.07 -0.27 8.94
CA LYS A 29 12.98 -0.07 7.81
C LYS A 29 12.66 -1.00 6.64
N THR A 30 12.33 -2.26 6.92
CA THR A 30 11.96 -3.25 5.88
C THR A 30 10.60 -2.92 5.26
N TRP A 31 9.68 -2.37 6.05
CA TRP A 31 8.40 -1.87 5.56
C TRP A 31 8.60 -0.70 4.58
N ASN A 32 9.63 0.13 4.78
CA ASN A 32 10.01 1.24 3.90
C ASN A 32 8.87 2.23 3.58
N PHE A 33 7.85 2.25 4.45
CA PHE A 33 6.72 3.18 4.38
C PHE A 33 7.11 4.57 4.92
N LEU A 34 8.01 4.60 5.90
CA LEU A 34 8.62 5.82 6.41
C LEU A 34 10.08 5.86 5.97
N SER A 35 10.52 7.00 5.43
CA SER A 35 11.93 7.18 5.08
C SER A 35 12.82 7.10 6.32
N GLU A 36 14.09 6.75 6.13
CA GLU A 36 15.03 6.62 7.23
C GLU A 36 15.19 7.93 8.03
N ASN A 37 15.09 9.08 7.35
CA ASN A 37 15.11 10.40 7.99
C ASN A 37 13.90 10.60 8.91
N GLN A 38 12.70 10.17 8.48
CA GLN A 38 11.50 10.24 9.31
C GLN A 38 11.59 9.30 10.51
N LEU A 39 12.07 8.07 10.30
CA LEU A 39 12.28 7.11 11.39
C LEU A 39 13.31 7.60 12.43
N GLN A 40 14.33 8.35 12.01
CA GLN A 40 15.31 8.94 12.95
C GLN A 40 14.71 10.01 13.88
N THR A 41 13.59 10.64 13.51
CA THR A 41 12.89 11.59 14.37
C THR A 41 12.13 10.94 15.52
N VAL A 42 11.82 9.64 15.41
CA VAL A 42 11.05 8.89 16.40
C VAL A 42 11.95 8.44 17.54
N ASN A 43 11.52 8.70 18.77
CA ASN A 43 12.28 8.30 19.96
C ASN A 43 11.94 6.87 20.40
N PHE A 44 12.67 5.89 19.87
CA PHE A 44 12.51 4.47 20.21
C PHE A 44 12.88 4.08 21.66
N ARG A 45 13.35 5.03 22.48
CA ARG A 45 13.62 4.79 23.92
C ARG A 45 12.37 4.99 24.79
N GLN A 46 11.25 5.40 24.21
CA GLN A 46 9.99 5.62 24.92
C GLN A 46 9.17 4.33 25.07
N ARG A 47 8.01 4.44 25.74
CA ARG A 47 7.04 3.35 25.80
C ARG A 47 6.48 3.08 24.40
N LYS A 48 6.16 1.81 24.16
CA LYS A 48 5.68 1.32 22.87
C LYS A 48 4.47 2.09 22.36
N GLU A 49 3.55 2.43 23.25
CA GLU A 49 2.32 3.16 22.92
C GLU A 49 2.62 4.56 22.38
N SER A 50 3.59 5.27 22.97
CA SER A 50 4.03 6.59 22.51
C SER A 50 4.69 6.49 21.14
N ILE A 51 5.54 5.49 20.93
CA ILE A 51 6.20 5.25 19.64
C ILE A 51 5.17 4.94 18.55
N VAL A 52 4.16 4.12 18.84
CA VAL A 52 3.10 3.83 17.88
C VAL A 52 2.33 5.10 17.52
N GLN A 53 2.06 5.97 18.49
CA GLN A 53 1.36 7.22 18.23
C GLN A 53 2.17 8.15 17.31
N ASP A 54 3.47 8.30 17.58
CA ASP A 54 4.37 9.10 16.74
C ASP A 54 4.48 8.53 15.31
N LEU A 55 4.54 7.20 15.18
CA LEU A 55 4.58 6.52 13.88
C LEU A 55 3.28 6.70 13.10
N VAL A 56 2.11 6.64 13.76
CA VAL A 56 0.82 6.87 13.11
C VAL A 56 0.73 8.32 12.60
N LEU A 57 1.17 9.30 13.38
CA LEU A 57 1.22 10.71 12.96
C LEU A 57 2.17 10.92 11.76
N LEU A 58 3.32 10.26 11.76
CA LEU A 58 4.23 10.28 10.62
C LEU A 58 3.61 9.65 9.38
N CYS A 59 2.88 8.54 9.54
CA CYS A 59 2.12 7.93 8.44
C CYS A 59 1.05 8.87 7.89
N GLU A 60 0.33 9.62 8.74
CA GLU A 60 -0.66 10.61 8.29
C GLU A 60 -0.02 11.71 7.45
N SER A 61 1.10 12.28 7.93
CA SER A 61 1.80 13.33 7.18
C SER A 61 2.41 12.82 5.87
N THR A 62 2.86 11.56 5.84
CA THR A 62 3.41 10.92 4.64
C THR A 62 2.32 10.54 3.64
N LEU A 63 1.17 10.02 4.10
CA LEU A 63 0.02 9.70 3.23
C LEU A 63 -0.63 10.94 2.60
N VAL A 64 -0.59 12.09 3.27
CA VAL A 64 -1.01 13.37 2.69
C VAL A 64 -0.05 13.82 1.57
N LEU A 65 1.22 13.41 1.62
CA LEU A 65 2.21 13.63 0.56
C LEU A 65 2.12 12.58 -0.56
N ASP A 66 1.83 11.31 -0.22
CA ASP A 66 1.81 10.16 -1.12
C ASP A 66 0.47 9.86 -1.78
N THR A 67 -0.57 10.68 -1.58
CA THR A 67 -1.78 10.61 -2.42
C THR A 67 -1.50 10.79 -3.92
N ASP A 68 -0.26 11.14 -4.29
CA ASP A 68 0.24 11.24 -5.66
C ASP A 68 1.24 10.13 -6.09
N ALA A 69 1.63 9.14 -5.27
CA ALA A 69 2.71 8.21 -5.67
C ALA A 69 2.61 6.76 -5.12
N ASP A 70 2.11 5.84 -5.97
CA ASP A 70 2.73 4.57 -6.44
C ASP A 70 3.55 3.64 -5.50
N GLY A 71 3.44 3.76 -4.18
CA GLY A 71 4.28 2.96 -3.25
C GLY A 71 3.82 1.52 -3.02
N ASP A 72 2.51 1.27 -2.88
CA ASP A 72 2.02 0.05 -2.20
C ASP A 72 2.20 -1.28 -2.96
N THR A 73 2.43 -1.25 -4.28
CA THR A 73 2.45 -2.46 -5.13
C THR A 73 3.78 -3.22 -5.11
N GLN A 74 4.90 -2.56 -4.78
CA GLN A 74 6.23 -3.17 -4.90
C GLN A 74 6.73 -3.83 -3.60
N PHE A 75 6.28 -3.36 -2.42
CA PHE A 75 6.90 -3.70 -1.13
C PHE A 75 6.65 -5.11 -0.57
N HIS A 76 5.64 -5.85 -1.05
CA HIS A 76 5.22 -7.11 -0.42
C HIS A 76 5.45 -8.36 -1.29
N ARG A 77 6.36 -8.31 -2.28
CA ARG A 77 6.51 -9.41 -3.25
C ARG A 77 6.92 -10.75 -2.62
N HIS A 78 7.71 -10.74 -1.56
CA HIS A 78 8.16 -11.95 -0.89
C HIS A 78 7.21 -12.46 0.20
N GLN A 79 6.15 -11.69 0.53
CA GLN A 79 5.20 -12.04 1.60
C GLN A 79 3.84 -12.53 1.05
N LYS A 80 3.62 -12.42 -0.27
CA LYS A 80 2.38 -12.82 -0.94
C LYS A 80 2.60 -14.09 -1.76
N ILE A 81 1.56 -14.93 -1.82
CA ILE A 81 1.51 -16.05 -2.75
C ILE A 81 1.17 -15.49 -4.13
N TRP A 82 1.94 -15.88 -5.14
CA TRP A 82 1.76 -15.45 -6.53
C TRP A 82 1.12 -16.56 -7.33
N ASP A 83 -0.02 -16.26 -7.93
CA ASP A 83 -0.67 -17.13 -8.92
C ASP A 83 -0.36 -16.62 -10.33
N VAL A 84 -0.15 -17.57 -11.26
CA VAL A 84 0.16 -17.28 -12.66
C VAL A 84 -1.08 -17.51 -13.51
N PHE A 85 -1.54 -16.47 -14.18
CA PHE A 85 -2.65 -16.53 -15.12
C PHE A 85 -2.14 -16.21 -16.53
N GLN A 86 -2.44 -17.09 -17.48
CA GLN A 86 -2.16 -16.88 -18.89
C GLN A 86 -3.47 -16.76 -19.64
N MET A 87 -3.64 -15.66 -20.39
CA MET A 87 -4.78 -15.49 -21.28
C MET A 87 -4.39 -15.95 -22.69
N SER A 88 -5.20 -16.79 -23.29
CA SER A 88 -5.08 -17.21 -24.69
C SER A 88 -6.22 -16.62 -25.50
N LYS A 89 -5.93 -16.18 -26.72
CA LYS A 89 -6.97 -15.80 -27.68
C LYS A 89 -7.75 -17.01 -28.18
N GLY A 90 -8.98 -16.78 -28.64
CA GLY A 90 -9.75 -17.80 -29.33
C GLY A 90 -9.16 -18.11 -30.71
N PRO A 91 -9.42 -19.30 -31.28
CA PRO A 91 -9.00 -19.60 -32.65
C PRO A 91 -9.70 -18.65 -33.63
N GLY A 92 -8.91 -17.80 -34.31
CA GLY A 92 -9.39 -16.84 -35.31
C GLY A 92 -9.31 -15.37 -34.90
N ASP A 93 -8.85 -15.06 -33.68
CA ASP A 93 -8.64 -13.67 -33.26
C ASP A 93 -7.36 -13.09 -33.88
N ASP A 94 -7.48 -11.92 -34.50
CA ASP A 94 -6.38 -11.18 -35.12
C ASP A 94 -5.34 -10.69 -34.10
N ILE A 95 -4.15 -10.29 -34.58
CA ILE A 95 -3.12 -9.64 -33.75
C ILE A 95 -3.62 -8.24 -33.36
N ASP A 96 -4.37 -8.16 -32.27
CA ASP A 96 -4.84 -6.88 -31.72
C ASP A 96 -3.68 -5.93 -31.44
N LEU A 97 -3.79 -4.70 -31.96
CA LEU A 97 -3.09 -3.56 -31.41
C LEU A 97 -3.58 -3.37 -29.96
N PHE A 98 -2.69 -3.61 -29.00
CA PHE A 98 -3.02 -3.47 -27.59
C PHE A 98 -2.84 -2.01 -27.15
N ASP A 99 -3.95 -1.32 -26.90
CA ASP A 99 -3.96 0.00 -26.26
C ASP A 99 -4.11 -0.16 -24.73
N MET A 100 -3.02 0.14 -24.02
CA MET A 100 -2.97 0.07 -22.58
C MET A 100 -3.93 1.06 -21.89
N GLU A 101 -4.12 2.27 -22.44
CA GLU A 101 -4.99 3.29 -21.84
C GLU A 101 -6.46 2.91 -22.00
N GLN A 102 -6.81 2.35 -23.17
CA GLN A 102 -8.15 1.79 -23.39
C GLN A 102 -8.42 0.61 -22.44
N PHE A 103 -7.44 -0.27 -22.24
CA PHE A 103 -7.53 -1.39 -21.30
C PHE A 103 -7.75 -0.90 -19.87
N LYS A 104 -6.90 0.00 -19.37
CA LYS A 104 -6.98 0.57 -18.01
C LYS A 104 -8.36 1.19 -17.76
N SER A 105 -8.84 2.01 -18.69
CA SER A 105 -10.14 2.68 -18.61
C SER A 105 -11.30 1.67 -18.58
N SER A 106 -11.27 0.67 -19.46
CA SER A 106 -12.33 -0.34 -19.57
C SER A 106 -12.36 -1.26 -18.36
N PHE A 107 -11.20 -1.73 -17.91
CA PHE A 107 -11.06 -2.60 -16.74
C PHE A 107 -11.59 -1.94 -15.47
N LYS A 108 -11.20 -0.68 -15.21
CA LYS A 108 -11.68 0.09 -14.07
C LYS A 108 -13.20 0.26 -14.09
N LYS A 109 -13.77 0.60 -15.24
CA LYS A 109 -15.24 0.76 -15.40
C LYS A 109 -16.00 -0.53 -15.13
N ILE A 110 -15.48 -1.68 -15.57
CA ILE A 110 -16.11 -2.98 -15.33
C ILE A 110 -16.14 -3.29 -13.82
N LEU A 111 -15.00 -3.14 -13.15
CA LEU A 111 -14.90 -3.40 -11.71
C LEU A 111 -15.79 -2.47 -10.88
N GLN A 112 -15.83 -1.17 -11.20
CA GLN A 112 -16.67 -0.20 -10.50
C GLN A 112 -18.17 -0.44 -10.70
N ARG A 113 -18.57 -1.03 -11.82
CA ARG A 113 -19.97 -1.42 -12.05
C ARG A 113 -20.35 -2.69 -11.28
N ALA A 114 -19.41 -3.63 -11.16
CA ALA A 114 -19.66 -4.91 -10.51
C ALA A 114 -19.56 -4.84 -8.98
N LEU A 115 -18.74 -3.93 -8.45
CA LEU A 115 -18.40 -3.84 -7.03
C LEU A 115 -18.65 -2.44 -6.48
N LYS A 116 -19.35 -2.35 -5.35
CA LYS A 116 -19.68 -1.07 -4.70
C LYS A 116 -18.44 -0.34 -4.14
N ASN A 117 -17.47 -1.09 -3.65
CA ASN A 117 -16.22 -0.56 -3.09
C ASN A 117 -15.04 -1.27 -3.76
N VAL A 118 -14.35 -0.58 -4.67
CA VAL A 118 -13.16 -1.11 -5.34
C VAL A 118 -12.12 0.00 -5.52
N ARG A 119 -10.86 -0.29 -5.20
CA ARG A 119 -9.70 0.55 -5.49
C ARG A 119 -8.89 -0.15 -6.57
N THR A 120 -8.60 0.56 -7.66
CA THR A 120 -7.83 0.04 -8.80
C THR A 120 -6.64 0.93 -9.03
N GLU A 121 -5.46 0.32 -9.09
CA GLU A 121 -4.18 0.98 -9.28
C GLU A 121 -3.46 0.28 -10.44
N PHE A 122 -2.77 1.07 -11.26
CA PHE A 122 -2.01 0.58 -12.41
C PHE A 122 -0.56 0.98 -12.22
N ILE A 123 0.35 0.00 -12.36
CA ILE A 123 1.81 0.13 -12.29
C ILE A 123 2.34 0.55 -13.67
#